data_AF-A0A397FGW6-F1
#
_entry.id   AF-A0A397FGW6-F1
#
_cell.length_a   1.000
_cell.length_b   1.000
_cell.length_c   1.000
_cell.angle_alpha   90.00
_cell.angle_beta   90.00
_cell.angle_gamma   90.00
#
_symmetry.space_group_name_H-M   'P 1'
#
loop_
_entity.id
_entity.type
_entity.pdbx_description
1 polymer ?
#
loop_
_entity_poly.entity_id
_entity_poly.type
_entity_poly.pdbx_seq_one_letter_code
_entity_poly.pdbx_strand_id
1 'polypeptide(L)'
;MFWYAVYLVAMGATATLGGVLHHVAYKAQTRFPADASQLRRRVFGLHMTQPSVDRCIRWMWRCVLGLTTLANFALVAAAASRHLNPHWSQWIITVAGTAYVVVAAIAFATMHTSVMLAGFLPPLCFGSIAAVAAFDRGWLFELLILMFVLVGGLVQAAKVSPSRRHFNHNALAHVCLSASVTTMAVHLSWIA
;
A
#
# COMPACT_ATOMS: atom_id res chain seq x y z
N MET A 1 8.05 17.37 -6.12
CA MET A 1 6.99 17.62 -5.10
C MET A 1 5.69 16.90 -5.37
N PHE A 2 5.06 17.07 -6.55
CA PHE A 2 3.76 16.44 -6.86
C PHE A 2 3.69 14.93 -6.54
N TRP A 3 4.66 14.15 -7.00
CA TRP A 3 4.66 12.69 -6.81
C TRP A 3 4.79 12.25 -5.34
N TYR A 4 5.53 12.99 -4.51
CA TYR A 4 5.58 12.73 -3.07
C TYR A 4 4.22 12.96 -2.39
N ALA A 5 3.47 13.99 -2.83
CA ALA A 5 2.11 14.23 -2.35
C ALA A 5 1.15 13.13 -2.80
N VAL A 6 1.25 12.66 -4.05
CA VAL A 6 0.47 11.51 -4.55
C VAL A 6 0.76 10.27 -3.71
N TYR A 7 2.03 9.99 -3.39
CA TYR A 7 2.40 8.89 -2.51
C TYR A 7 1.75 9.02 -1.13
N LEU A 8 1.84 10.20 -0.51
CA LEU A 8 1.30 10.45 0.82
C LEU A 8 -0.21 10.22 0.89
N VAL A 9 -0.95 10.73 -0.10
CA VAL A 9 -2.40 10.53 -0.21
C VAL A 9 -2.73 9.06 -0.47
N ALA A 10 -2.06 8.42 -1.43
CA ALA A 10 -2.33 7.05 -1.81
C ALA A 10 -2.03 6.07 -0.65
N MET A 11 -0.90 6.21 0.03
CA MET A 11 -0.56 5.37 1.18
C MET A 11 -1.41 5.67 2.41
N GLY A 12 -1.73 6.93 2.69
CA GLY A 12 -2.64 7.29 3.77
C GLY A 12 -4.03 6.69 3.57
N ALA A 13 -4.56 6.74 2.35
CA ALA A 13 -5.83 6.12 1.99
C ALA A 13 -5.77 4.59 2.09
N THR A 14 -4.70 3.96 1.61
CA THR A 14 -4.45 2.51 1.75
C THR A 14 -4.45 2.08 3.21
N ALA A 15 -3.73 2.79 4.08
CA ALA A 15 -3.65 2.47 5.51
C ALA A 15 -5.01 2.61 6.19
N THR A 16 -5.76 3.66 5.87
CA THR A 16 -7.11 3.90 6.41
C THR A 16 -8.08 2.80 5.98
N LEU A 17 -8.16 2.52 4.67
CA LEU A 17 -9.04 1.49 4.13
C LEU A 17 -8.66 0.08 4.60
N GLY A 18 -7.36 -0.21 4.71
CA GLY A 18 -6.86 -1.45 5.29
C GLY A 18 -7.29 -1.63 6.74
N GLY A 19 -7.17 -0.58 7.56
CA GLY A 19 -7.64 -0.59 8.95
C GLY A 19 -9.14 -0.86 9.07
N VAL A 20 -9.96 -0.19 8.26
CA VAL A 20 -11.41 -0.45 8.22
C VAL A 20 -11.69 -1.88 7.75
N LEU A 21 -10.98 -2.38 6.74
CA LEU A 21 -11.15 -3.74 6.20
C LEU A 21 -10.88 -4.80 7.28
N HIS A 22 -9.80 -4.64 8.08
CA HIS A 22 -9.53 -5.54 9.19
C HIS A 22 -10.64 -5.54 10.23
N HIS A 23 -11.17 -4.36 10.56
CA HIS A 23 -12.26 -4.24 11.50
C HIS A 23 -13.56 -4.87 10.97
N VAL A 24 -13.87 -4.68 9.69
CA VAL A 24 -15.01 -5.31 9.01
C VAL A 24 -14.87 -6.84 9.01
N ALA A 25 -13.70 -7.35 8.62
CA ALA A 25 -13.44 -8.78 8.58
C ALA A 25 -13.54 -9.44 9.96
N TYR A 26 -12.97 -8.82 11.00
CA TYR A 26 -13.06 -9.31 12.38
C TYR A 26 -14.51 -9.36 12.88
N LYS A 27 -15.29 -8.30 12.63
CA LYS A 27 -16.70 -8.23 13.01
C LYS A 27 -17.56 -9.23 12.22
N ALA A 28 -17.23 -9.48 10.96
CA ALA A 28 -17.91 -10.48 10.14
C ALA A 28 -17.66 -11.90 10.69
N GLN A 29 -16.41 -12.25 11.02
CA GLN A 29 -16.06 -13.57 11.58
C GLN A 29 -16.77 -13.85 12.91
N THR A 30 -16.90 -12.85 13.77
CA THR A 30 -17.59 -13.01 15.08
C THR A 30 -19.11 -13.05 14.95
N ARG A 31 -19.67 -12.55 13.84
CA ARG A 31 -21.11 -12.42 13.65
C ARG A 31 -21.69 -13.45 12.70
N PHE A 32 -20.98 -14.07 11.77
CA PHE A 32 -21.54 -15.10 10.90
C PHE A 32 -20.91 -16.47 11.19
N PRO A 33 -21.60 -17.38 11.93
CA PRO A 33 -21.17 -18.78 12.04
C PRO A 33 -21.36 -19.51 10.70
N ALA A 34 -20.66 -20.63 10.52
CA ALA A 34 -20.52 -21.35 9.25
C ALA A 34 -21.84 -21.68 8.51
N ASP A 35 -22.96 -21.81 9.23
CA ASP A 35 -24.28 -22.17 8.67
C ASP A 35 -25.28 -21.01 8.52
N ALA A 36 -24.85 -19.74 8.67
CA ALA A 36 -25.77 -18.59 8.74
C ALA A 36 -25.86 -17.72 7.47
N SER A 37 -25.58 -18.27 6.29
CA SER A 37 -25.41 -17.53 5.03
C SER A 37 -26.58 -16.63 4.61
N GLN A 38 -27.81 -16.95 5.03
CA GLN A 38 -29.03 -16.18 4.73
C GLN A 38 -29.53 -15.29 5.87
N LEU A 39 -28.98 -15.40 7.09
CA LEU A 39 -29.43 -14.62 8.23
C LEU A 39 -28.89 -13.19 8.14
N ARG A 40 -29.79 -12.20 8.08
CA ARG A 40 -29.42 -10.78 8.21
C ARG A 40 -28.96 -10.52 9.64
N ARG A 41 -27.71 -10.10 9.81
CA ARG A 41 -27.14 -9.74 11.11
C ARG A 41 -26.70 -8.29 11.11
N ARG A 42 -26.76 -7.67 12.29
CA ARG A 42 -26.35 -6.28 12.46
C ARG A 42 -24.82 -6.20 12.42
N VAL A 43 -24.29 -5.65 11.33
CA VAL A 43 -22.88 -5.38 11.10
C VAL A 43 -22.78 -3.88 10.80
N PHE A 44 -22.06 -3.13 11.64
CA PHE A 44 -22.01 -1.65 11.62
C PHE A 44 -23.36 -0.94 11.76
N GLY A 45 -24.28 -1.47 12.58
CA GLY A 45 -25.60 -0.87 12.76
C GLY A 45 -26.59 -1.16 11.62
N LEU A 46 -26.09 -1.63 10.47
CA LEU A 46 -26.88 -2.05 9.31
C LEU A 46 -27.13 -3.56 9.35
N HIS A 47 -28.30 -3.99 8.89
CA HIS A 47 -28.63 -5.42 8.75
C HIS A 47 -28.11 -5.91 7.40
N MET A 48 -27.00 -6.65 7.42
CA MET A 48 -26.35 -7.17 6.22
C MET A 48 -26.36 -8.70 6.21
N THR A 49 -26.37 -9.30 5.03
CA THR A 49 -26.14 -10.73 4.84
C THR A 49 -24.65 -10.98 4.62
N GLN A 50 -24.19 -12.21 4.88
CA GLN A 50 -22.79 -12.59 4.66
C GLN A 50 -22.29 -12.29 3.23
N PRO A 51 -23.05 -12.59 2.14
CA PRO A 51 -22.61 -12.27 0.78
C PRO A 51 -22.44 -10.77 0.52
N SER A 52 -23.24 -9.91 1.17
CA SER A 52 -23.11 -8.46 1.06
C SER A 52 -21.85 -7.94 1.75
N VAL A 53 -21.53 -8.50 2.93
CA VAL A 53 -20.30 -8.16 3.67
C VAL A 53 -19.07 -8.65 2.90
N ASP A 54 -19.09 -9.86 2.36
CA ASP A 54 -18.00 -10.40 1.54
C ASP A 54 -17.78 -9.57 0.28
N ARG A 55 -18.86 -9.09 -0.35
CA ARG A 55 -18.78 -8.19 -1.51
C ARG A 55 -18.15 -6.85 -1.12
N CYS A 56 -18.49 -6.30 0.05
CA CYS A 56 -17.89 -5.07 0.57
C CYS A 56 -16.39 -5.26 0.83
N ILE A 57 -15.99 -6.33 1.52
CA ILE A 57 -14.59 -6.66 1.79
C ILE A 57 -13.81 -6.80 0.47
N ARG A 58 -14.36 -7.48 -0.54
CA ARG A 58 -13.70 -7.63 -1.85
C ARG A 58 -13.46 -6.29 -2.56
N TRP A 59 -14.42 -5.37 -2.52
CA TRP A 59 -14.25 -4.05 -3.13
C TRP A 59 -13.28 -3.18 -2.36
N MET A 60 -13.36 -3.17 -1.03
CA MET A 60 -12.40 -2.46 -0.19
C MET A 60 -10.97 -2.98 -0.44
N TRP A 61 -10.80 -4.30 -0.57
CA TRP A 61 -9.52 -4.91 -0.88
C TRP A 61 -8.99 -4.44 -2.24
N ARG A 62 -9.83 -4.39 -3.28
CA ARG A 62 -9.44 -3.83 -4.59
C ARG A 62 -8.99 -2.38 -4.51
N CYS A 63 -9.69 -1.55 -3.73
CA CYS A 63 -9.27 -0.16 -3.52
C CYS A 63 -7.90 -0.08 -2.85
N VAL A 64 -7.65 -0.90 -1.81
CA VAL A 64 -6.35 -1.01 -1.14
C VAL A 64 -5.25 -1.43 -2.13
N LEU A 65 -5.52 -2.43 -2.99
CA LEU A 65 -4.60 -2.86 -4.04
C LEU A 65 -4.27 -1.73 -5.02
N GLY A 66 -5.28 -1.04 -5.53
CA GLY A 66 -5.10 0.06 -6.49
C GLY A 66 -4.31 1.23 -5.92
N LEU A 67 -4.65 1.66 -4.70
CA LEU A 67 -3.97 2.75 -4.03
C LEU A 67 -2.52 2.41 -3.67
N THR A 68 -2.25 1.17 -3.26
CA THR A 68 -0.85 0.75 -3.02
C THR A 68 -0.05 0.73 -4.32
N THR A 69 -0.66 0.29 -5.41
CA THR A 69 -0.03 0.29 -6.73
C THR A 69 0.29 1.72 -7.19
N LEU A 70 -0.65 2.65 -6.97
CA LEU A 70 -0.45 4.08 -7.23
C LEU A 70 0.66 4.68 -6.36
N ALA A 71 0.73 4.32 -5.09
CA ALA A 71 1.80 4.76 -4.20
C ALA A 71 3.18 4.30 -4.68
N ASN A 72 3.30 3.04 -5.07
CA ASN A 72 4.57 2.50 -5.58
C ASN A 72 5.02 3.19 -6.87
N PHE A 73 4.08 3.41 -7.79
CA PHE A 73 4.34 4.21 -8.99
C PHE A 73 4.79 5.63 -8.63
N ALA A 74 4.13 6.28 -7.66
CA ALA A 74 4.47 7.63 -7.23
C ALA A 74 5.89 7.73 -6.67
N LEU A 75 6.39 6.70 -5.97
CA LEU A 75 7.80 6.66 -5.53
C LEU A 75 8.79 6.58 -6.69
N VAL A 76 8.50 5.78 -7.72
CA VAL A 76 9.32 5.74 -8.95
C VAL A 76 9.31 7.08 -9.66
N ALA A 77 8.11 7.66 -9.84
CA ALA A 77 7.93 8.93 -10.52
C ALA A 77 8.57 10.09 -9.75
N ALA A 78 8.56 10.05 -8.42
CA ALA A 78 9.24 11.01 -7.56
C ALA A 78 10.75 10.96 -7.76
N ALA A 79 11.34 9.76 -7.68
CA ALA A 79 12.78 9.57 -7.91
C ALA A 79 13.19 10.01 -9.33
N ALA A 80 12.41 9.64 -10.35
CA ALA A 80 12.67 10.02 -11.74
C ALA A 80 12.60 11.54 -11.94
N SER A 81 11.59 12.19 -11.37
CA SER A 81 11.41 13.65 -11.49
C SER A 81 12.47 14.45 -10.76
N ARG A 82 13.04 13.88 -9.69
CA ARG A 82 14.03 14.56 -8.87
C ARG A 82 15.45 14.40 -9.42
N HIS A 83 15.80 13.18 -9.81
CA HIS A 83 17.20 12.81 -10.04
C HIS A 83 17.58 12.73 -11.52
N LEU A 84 16.61 12.79 -12.44
CA LEU A 84 16.86 12.72 -13.89
C LEU A 84 16.50 14.01 -14.61
N ASN A 85 17.08 14.18 -15.80
CA ASN A 85 16.70 15.27 -16.69
C ASN A 85 15.24 15.12 -17.17
N PRO A 86 14.59 16.20 -17.65
CA PRO A 86 13.16 16.20 -17.97
C PRO A 86 12.76 15.14 -19.01
N HIS A 87 13.60 14.92 -20.02
CA HIS A 87 13.36 13.93 -21.07
C HIS A 87 13.34 12.50 -20.50
N TRP A 88 14.39 12.09 -19.76
CA TRP A 88 14.47 10.76 -19.15
C TRP A 88 13.44 10.55 -18.06
N SER A 89 13.14 11.60 -17.27
CA SER A 89 12.07 11.57 -16.28
C SER A 89 10.73 11.23 -16.92
N GLN A 90 10.33 11.94 -17.98
CA GLN A 90 9.06 11.71 -18.67
C GLN A 90 8.99 10.31 -19.29
N TRP A 91 10.08 9.82 -19.89
CA TRP A 91 10.16 8.46 -20.41
C TRP A 91 9.97 7.40 -19.31
N ILE A 92 10.71 7.50 -18.20
CA ILE A 92 10.59 6.54 -17.10
C ILE A 92 9.19 6.57 -16.48
N ILE A 93 8.62 7.76 -16.27
CA ILE A 93 7.26 7.90 -15.72
C ILE A 93 6.24 7.26 -16.64
N THR A 94 6.40 7.41 -17.97
CA THR A 94 5.47 6.82 -18.94
C THR A 94 5.58 5.29 -18.95
N VAL A 95 6.80 4.75 -19.01
CA VAL A 95 7.05 3.29 -19.02
C VAL A 95 6.64 2.66 -17.70
N ALA A 96 6.99 3.27 -16.57
CA ALA A 96 6.57 2.80 -15.26
C ALA A 96 5.03 2.89 -15.14
N GLY A 97 4.42 3.98 -15.60
CA GLY A 97 2.97 4.17 -15.58
C GLY A 97 2.23 3.05 -16.31
N THR A 98 2.66 2.69 -17.52
CA THR A 98 2.05 1.57 -18.26
C THR A 98 2.24 0.23 -17.56
N ALA A 99 3.43 -0.05 -17.03
CA ALA A 99 3.69 -1.27 -16.26
C ALA A 99 2.83 -1.35 -14.99
N TYR A 100 2.70 -0.25 -14.24
CA TYR A 100 1.88 -0.19 -13.03
C TYR A 100 0.38 -0.29 -13.30
N VAL A 101 -0.11 0.17 -14.45
CA VAL A 101 -1.49 -0.08 -14.89
C VAL A 101 -1.73 -1.58 -15.12
N VAL A 102 -0.78 -2.27 -15.77
CA VAL A 102 -0.86 -3.73 -15.96
C VAL A 102 -0.83 -4.46 -14.62
N VAL A 103 0.08 -4.09 -13.72
CA VAL A 103 0.15 -4.64 -12.35
C VAL A 103 -1.16 -4.40 -11.60
N ALA A 104 -1.75 -3.21 -11.70
CA ALA A 104 -3.04 -2.91 -11.08
C ALA A 104 -4.14 -3.81 -11.64
N ALA A 105 -4.23 -3.97 -12.97
CA ALA A 105 -5.23 -4.83 -13.60
C ALA A 105 -5.10 -6.29 -13.15
N ILE A 106 -3.87 -6.82 -13.10
CA ILE A 106 -3.59 -8.18 -12.62
C ILE A 106 -3.94 -8.31 -11.14
N ALA A 107 -3.56 -7.34 -10.30
CA ALA A 107 -3.89 -7.34 -8.88
C ALA A 107 -5.42 -7.31 -8.66
N PHE A 108 -6.17 -6.51 -9.43
CA PHE A 108 -7.63 -6.44 -9.38
C PHE A 108 -8.31 -7.75 -9.79
N ALA A 109 -7.76 -8.44 -10.78
CA ALA A 109 -8.29 -9.71 -11.29
C ALA A 109 -7.99 -10.87 -10.32
N THR A 110 -6.73 -10.97 -9.86
CA THR A 110 -6.23 -12.12 -9.11
C THR A 110 -6.39 -11.99 -7.58
N MET A 111 -6.50 -10.76 -7.06
CA MET A 111 -6.59 -10.45 -5.63
C MET A 111 -5.41 -10.97 -4.77
N HIS A 112 -4.31 -11.38 -5.40
CA HIS A 112 -3.14 -11.91 -4.70
C HIS A 112 -2.24 -10.78 -4.19
N THR A 113 -1.91 -10.82 -2.90
CA THR A 113 -0.96 -9.89 -2.26
C THR A 113 0.46 -10.00 -2.82
N SER A 114 0.85 -11.16 -3.35
CA SER A 114 2.19 -11.39 -3.93
C SER A 114 2.47 -10.50 -5.14
N VAL A 115 1.44 -10.14 -5.92
CA VAL A 115 1.57 -9.22 -7.06
C VAL A 115 1.97 -7.81 -6.59
N MET A 116 1.59 -7.42 -5.37
CA MET A 116 2.01 -6.15 -4.78
C MET A 116 3.50 -6.14 -4.41
N LEU A 117 4.05 -7.29 -3.99
CA LEU A 117 5.50 -7.41 -3.73
C LEU A 117 6.33 -7.16 -4.97
N ALA A 118 5.90 -7.69 -6.11
CA ALA A 118 6.53 -7.35 -7.39
C ALA A 118 6.43 -5.85 -7.68
N GLY A 119 5.29 -5.22 -7.34
CA GLY A 119 5.08 -3.78 -7.47
C GLY A 119 5.96 -2.91 -6.55
N PHE A 120 6.53 -3.44 -5.46
CA PHE A 120 7.47 -2.70 -4.60
C PHE A 120 8.90 -2.72 -5.14
N LEU A 121 9.27 -3.68 -5.99
CA LEU A 121 10.65 -3.81 -6.46
C LEU A 121 11.16 -2.58 -7.25
N PRO A 122 10.39 -2.01 -8.21
CA PRO A 122 10.88 -0.85 -8.96
C PRO A 122 11.27 0.35 -8.08
N PRO A 123 10.44 0.85 -7.13
CA PRO A 123 10.83 1.98 -6.29
C PRO A 123 11.95 1.62 -5.32
N LEU A 124 12.04 0.36 -4.86
CA LEU A 124 13.13 -0.07 -3.98
C LEU A 124 14.48 -0.09 -4.71
N CYS A 125 14.55 -0.63 -5.92
CA CYS A 125 15.78 -0.67 -6.68
C CYS A 125 16.12 0.72 -7.22
N PHE A 126 15.22 1.29 -8.02
CA PHE A 126 15.47 2.56 -8.70
C PHE A 126 15.54 3.74 -7.73
N GLY A 127 14.60 3.82 -6.78
CA GLY A 127 14.56 4.90 -5.80
C GLY A 127 15.76 4.89 -4.86
N SER A 128 16.19 3.71 -4.38
CA SER A 128 17.36 3.63 -3.49
C SER A 128 18.66 3.98 -4.24
N ILE A 129 18.84 3.46 -5.46
CA ILE A 129 20.01 3.78 -6.28
C ILE A 129 20.04 5.28 -6.59
N ALA A 130 18.91 5.86 -7.00
CA ALA A 130 18.85 7.28 -7.34
C ALA A 130 19.12 8.17 -6.12
N ALA A 131 18.53 7.85 -4.96
CA ALA A 131 18.74 8.60 -3.72
C ALA A 131 20.22 8.56 -3.26
N VAL A 132 20.85 7.39 -3.33
CA VAL A 132 22.28 7.24 -2.98
C VAL A 132 23.18 7.89 -4.01
N ALA A 133 22.89 7.77 -5.30
CA ALA A 133 23.73 8.32 -6.37
C ALA A 133 23.68 9.86 -6.41
N ALA A 134 22.53 10.47 -6.13
CA ALA A 134 22.39 11.92 -6.13
C ALA A 134 22.99 12.58 -4.88
N PHE A 135 22.98 11.88 -3.73
CA PHE A 135 23.44 12.41 -2.43
C PHE A 135 22.81 13.76 -2.04
N ASP A 136 21.63 14.03 -2.58
CA ASP A 136 20.94 15.31 -2.49
C ASP A 136 20.27 15.54 -1.14
N ARG A 137 19.96 16.80 -0.83
CA ARG A 137 19.26 17.16 0.42
C ARG A 137 18.01 16.31 0.65
N GLY A 138 18.00 15.54 1.74
CA GLY A 138 16.88 14.68 2.12
C GLY A 138 16.96 13.23 1.62
N TRP A 139 18.06 12.81 0.97
CA TRP A 139 18.28 11.44 0.50
C TRP A 139 18.10 10.37 1.59
N LEU A 140 18.55 10.64 2.82
CA LEU A 140 18.36 9.72 3.96
C LEU A 140 16.88 9.47 4.26
N PHE A 141 16.04 10.51 4.17
CA PHE A 141 14.60 10.35 4.39
C PHE A 141 13.95 9.54 3.25
N GLU A 142 14.40 9.70 1.99
CA GLU A 142 13.94 8.86 0.87
C GLU A 142 14.26 7.39 1.12
N LEU A 143 15.48 7.08 1.59
CA LEU A 143 15.86 5.71 1.96
C LEU A 143 15.06 5.16 3.13
N LEU A 144 14.80 5.96 4.16
CA LEU A 144 13.96 5.56 5.29
C LEU A 144 12.52 5.24 4.84
N ILE A 145 11.94 6.05 3.96
CA ILE A 145 10.61 5.82 3.38
C ILE A 145 10.57 4.47 2.66
N LEU A 146 11.56 4.23 1.78
CA LEU A 146 11.69 2.97 1.02
C LEU A 146 11.92 1.77 1.94
N MET A 147 12.76 1.90 2.96
CA MET A 147 13.00 0.86 3.96
C MET A 147 11.72 0.50 4.73
N PHE A 148 10.97 1.49 5.20
CA PHE A 148 9.71 1.24 5.91
C PHE A 148 8.66 0.58 5.01
N VAL A 149 8.59 0.95 3.74
CA VAL A 149 7.72 0.28 2.75
C VAL A 149 8.15 -1.17 2.55
N LEU A 150 9.45 -1.44 2.39
CA LEU A 150 9.99 -2.79 2.24
C LEU A 150 9.65 -3.65 3.46
N VAL A 151 9.97 -3.19 4.66
CA VAL A 151 9.71 -3.94 5.90
C VAL A 151 8.20 -4.17 6.06
N GLY A 152 7.37 -3.16 5.83
CA GLY A 152 5.92 -3.29 5.88
C GLY A 152 5.40 -4.33 4.87
N GLY A 153 5.87 -4.29 3.63
CA GLY A 153 5.52 -5.23 2.57
C GLY A 153 5.96 -6.66 2.86
N LEU A 154 7.20 -6.87 3.34
CA LEU A 154 7.71 -8.18 3.75
C LEU A 154 6.92 -8.78 4.90
N VAL A 155 6.58 -7.96 5.91
CA VAL A 155 5.77 -8.39 7.05
C VAL A 155 4.36 -8.79 6.61
N GLN A 156 3.76 -8.09 5.64
CA GLN A 156 2.48 -8.49 5.03
C GLN A 156 2.60 -9.78 4.21
N ALA A 157 3.73 -9.97 3.52
CA ALA A 157 4.00 -11.13 2.67
C ALA A 157 4.21 -12.42 3.47
N ALA A 158 4.85 -12.31 4.64
CA ALA A 158 5.32 -13.43 5.44
C ALA A 158 4.20 -14.31 6.03
N LYS A 159 2.93 -13.92 5.88
CA LYS A 159 1.71 -14.73 6.06
C LYS A 159 1.81 -15.85 7.12
N VAL A 160 2.10 -15.49 8.37
CA VAL A 160 1.80 -16.37 9.50
C VAL A 160 0.49 -15.88 10.11
N SER A 161 -0.54 -16.72 9.96
CA SER A 161 -1.90 -16.59 10.48
C SER A 161 -1.97 -15.80 11.81
N PRO A 162 -2.97 -14.90 11.99
CA PRO A 162 -3.25 -14.30 13.29
C PRO A 162 -3.68 -15.40 14.27
N SER A 163 -2.72 -16.02 14.92
CA SER A 163 -2.94 -16.93 16.02
C SER A 163 -3.05 -16.11 17.29
N ARG A 164 -3.99 -16.45 18.19
CA ARG A 164 -4.12 -15.83 19.53
C ARG A 164 -2.83 -15.89 20.38
N ARG A 165 -1.80 -16.64 19.95
CA ARG A 165 -0.50 -16.83 20.61
C ARG A 165 0.69 -16.14 19.92
N HIS A 166 0.52 -15.55 18.74
CA HIS A 166 1.63 -14.97 17.96
C HIS A 166 1.43 -13.46 17.73
N PHE A 167 2.54 -12.72 17.68
CA PHE A 167 2.57 -11.28 17.46
C PHE A 167 1.74 -10.89 16.22
N ASN A 168 1.02 -9.77 16.30
CA ASN A 168 0.17 -9.30 15.20
C ASN A 168 1.04 -8.67 14.10
N HIS A 169 1.60 -9.51 13.24
CA HIS A 169 2.43 -9.11 12.10
C HIS A 169 1.73 -8.06 11.23
N ASN A 170 0.41 -8.16 11.10
CA ASN A 170 -0.35 -7.18 10.35
C ASN A 170 -0.34 -5.78 11.01
N ALA A 171 -0.41 -5.71 12.34
CA ALA A 171 -0.24 -4.44 13.06
C ALA A 171 1.17 -3.85 12.86
N LEU A 172 2.21 -4.69 12.89
CA LEU A 172 3.58 -4.26 12.62
C LEU A 172 3.73 -3.70 11.20
N ALA A 173 3.14 -4.35 10.20
CA ALA A 173 3.15 -3.84 8.84
C ALA A 173 2.48 -2.45 8.76
N HIS A 174 1.34 -2.26 9.42
CA HIS A 174 0.68 -0.96 9.47
C HIS A 174 1.52 0.10 10.19
N VAL A 175 2.26 -0.26 11.24
CA VAL A 175 3.22 0.64 11.91
C VAL A 175 4.32 1.07 10.94
N CYS A 176 4.93 0.13 10.20
CA CYS A 176 5.95 0.45 9.20
C CYS A 176 5.39 1.37 8.11
N LEU A 177 4.21 1.08 7.57
CA LEU A 177 3.58 1.93 6.55
C LEU A 177 3.25 3.32 7.10
N SER A 178 2.81 3.43 8.36
CA SER A 178 2.56 4.71 9.02
C SER A 178 3.85 5.50 9.21
N ALA A 179 4.92 4.85 9.66
CA ALA A 179 6.24 5.45 9.76
C ALA A 179 6.75 5.95 8.39
N SER A 180 6.49 5.21 7.31
CA SER A 180 6.81 5.66 5.95
C SER A 180 6.05 6.93 5.56
N VAL A 181 4.74 6.99 5.80
CA VAL A 181 3.91 8.17 5.50
C VAL A 181 4.35 9.38 6.33
N THR A 182 4.61 9.21 7.62
CA THR A 182 5.11 10.28 8.49
C THR A 182 6.49 10.76 8.04
N THR A 183 7.38 9.83 7.68
CA THR A 183 8.71 10.16 7.16
C THR A 183 8.62 10.92 5.85
N MET A 184 7.66 10.59 4.96
CA MET A 184 7.39 11.36 3.75
C MET A 184 6.94 12.79 4.06
N ALA A 185 6.08 12.98 5.05
CA ALA A 185 5.64 14.33 5.45
C ALA A 185 6.82 15.18 5.95
N VAL A 186 7.72 14.60 6.74
CA VAL A 186 8.96 15.26 7.20
C VAL A 186 9.93 15.49 6.04
N HIS A 187 10.05 14.53 5.12
CA HIS A 187 10.87 14.70 3.92
C HIS A 187 10.41 15.92 3.13
N LEU A 188 9.10 16.02 2.85
CA LEU A 188 8.48 17.14 2.15
C LEU A 188 8.77 18.48 2.82
N SER A 189 8.70 18.59 4.15
CA SER A 189 9.04 19.84 4.85
C SER A 189 10.52 20.18 4.82
N TRP A 190 11.40 19.20 4.58
CA TRP A 190 12.84 19.38 4.51
C TRP A 190 13.35 19.78 3.11
N ILE A 191 12.63 19.35 2.07
CA ILE A 191 12.99 19.58 0.65
C ILE A 191 12.17 20.69 -0.01
N ALA A 192 11.14 21.22 0.69
CA ALA A 192 10.42 22.44 0.33
C ALA A 192 11.25 23.67 0.68
#